data_AF-A0A919NP86-F1
#
_entry.id   AF-A0A919NP86-F1
#
_cell.length_a   1.000
_cell.length_b   1.000
_cell.length_c   1.000
_cell.angle_alpha   90.00
_cell.angle_beta   90.00
_cell.angle_gamma   90.00
#
_symmetry.space_group_name_H-M   'P 1'
#
loop_
_entity.id
_entity.type
_entity.pdbx_description
1 polymer ?
#
loop_
_entity_poly.entity_id
_entity_poly.type
_entity_poly.pdbx_seq_one_letter_code
_entity_poly.pdbx_strand_id
1 'polypeptide(L)' 'MHWNNPKLHTPEYRKIWLACDDHRESLGTFLELRGFLREVTAFGAIS' A
#
# COMPACT_ATOMS: atom_id res chain seq x y z
N MET A 1 3.30 -2.97 -0.74
CA MET A 1 2.52 -1.72 -0.91
C MET A 1 2.39 -1.02 0.42
N HIS A 2 2.91 0.21 0.49
CA HIS A 2 2.71 1.10 1.61
C HIS A 2 1.40 1.86 1.45
N TRP A 3 0.58 1.85 2.50
CA TRP A 3 -0.72 2.51 2.47
C TRP A 3 -1.07 3.17 3.80
N ASN A 4 -1.98 4.15 3.74
CA ASN A 4 -2.46 4.91 4.89
C ASN A 4 -3.95 5.27 4.71
N ASN A 5 -4.78 4.84 5.66
CA ASN A 5 -6.15 5.33 5.79
C ASN A 5 -6.15 6.51 6.80
N PRO A 6 -6.33 7.76 6.34
CA PRO A 6 -6.22 8.93 7.21
C PRO A 6 -7.32 9.03 8.28
N LYS A 7 -8.39 8.22 8.16
CA LYS A 7 -9.41 8.11 9.21
C LYS A 7 -8.93 7.34 10.44
N LEU A 8 -7.88 6.51 10.30
CA LEU A 8 -7.39 5.60 11.34
C LEU A 8 -5.93 5.84 11.71
N HIS A 9 -5.13 6.39 10.80
CA HIS A 9 -3.68 6.45 10.91
C HIS A 9 -3.18 7.89 10.89
N THR A 10 -2.10 8.18 11.62
CA THR A 10 -1.40 9.47 11.49
C THR A 10 -0.76 9.62 10.09
N PRO A 11 -0.48 10.84 9.62
CA PRO A 11 0.06 11.07 8.28
C PRO A 11 1.43 10.41 8.03
N GLU A 12 2.19 10.05 9.05
CA GLU A 12 3.52 9.42 8.97
C GLU A 12 3.42 7.90 8.96
N TYR A 13 2.37 7.33 9.56
CA TYR A 13 2.22 5.88 9.67
C TYR A 13 1.91 5.23 8.32
N ARG A 14 2.59 4.13 8.01
CA ARG A 14 2.36 3.33 6.79
C ARG A 14 2.17 1.87 7.20
N LYS A 15 1.12 1.23 6.71
CA LYS A 15 1.01 -0.23 6.74
C LYS A 15 1.58 -0.82 5.46
N ILE A 16 2.10 -2.04 5.59
CA ILE A 16 2.66 -2.81 4.48
C ILE A 16 1.75 -4.00 4.20
N TRP A 17 1.26 -4.10 2.96
CA TRP A 17 0.68 -5.32 2.42
C TRP A 17 1.55 -5.84 1.28
N LEU A 18 1.84 -7.13 1.30
CA LEU A 18 2.50 -7.84 0.21
C LEU A 18 1.45 -8.34 -0.78
N ALA A 19 1.85 -8.46 -2.04
CA ALA A 19 1.04 -9.07 -3.08
C ALA A 19 1.98 -9.82 -4.04
N CYS A 20 1.59 -11.01 -4.49
CA CYS A 20 2.20 -11.65 -5.65
C CYS A 20 1.70 -10.98 -6.94
N ASP A 21 2.25 -11.39 -8.08
CA ASP A 21 1.90 -10.79 -9.38
C ASP A 21 0.40 -10.84 -9.68
N ASP A 22 -0.24 -11.98 -9.43
CA ASP A 22 -1.70 -12.16 -9.64
C ASP A 22 -2.56 -11.20 -8.81
N HIS A 23 -2.09 -10.82 -7.61
CA HIS A 23 -2.85 -9.99 -6.68
C HIS A 23 -2.42 -8.52 -6.70
N ARG A 24 -1.33 -8.19 -7.39
CA ARG A 24 -0.74 -6.85 -7.36
C ARG A 24 -1.70 -5.80 -7.91
N GLU A 25 -2.30 -6.06 -9.07
CA GLU A 25 -3.14 -5.09 -9.77
C GLU A 25 -4.43 -4.80 -9.00
N SER A 26 -5.13 -5.85 -8.55
CA SER A 26 -6.38 -5.73 -7.81
C SER A 26 -6.20 -5.01 -6.47
N LEU A 27 -5.13 -5.34 -5.73
CA LEU A 27 -4.82 -4.67 -4.47
C LEU A 27 -4.42 -3.21 -4.66
N GLY A 28 -3.60 -2.91 -5.68
CA GLY A 28 -3.21 -1.54 -6.02
C GLY A 28 -4.44 -0.67 -6.31
N THR A 29 -5.29 -1.14 -7.22
CA THR A 29 -6.53 -0.47 -7.60
C THR A 29 -7.45 -0.24 -6.39
N PHE A 30 -7.60 -1.23 -5.52
CA PHE A 30 -8.40 -1.11 -4.29
C PHE A 30 -7.92 0.03 -3.38
N LEU A 31 -6.60 0.19 -3.24
CA LEU A 31 -5.98 1.21 -2.40
C LEU A 31 -6.00 2.59 -3.08
N GLU A 32 -5.78 2.66 -4.39
CA GLU A 32 -5.82 3.90 -5.17
C GLU A 32 -7.21 4.53 -5.18
N LEU A 33 -8.26 3.75 -5.46
CA LEU A 33 -9.65 4.23 -5.49
C LEU A 33 -10.10 4.82 -4.15
N ARG A 34 -9.48 4.41 -3.04
CA ARG A 34 -9.74 4.94 -1.70
C ARG A 34 -8.79 6.06 -1.28
N GLY A 35 -7.82 6.42 -2.12
CA GLY A 35 -6.77 7.37 -1.81
C GLY A 35 -5.84 6.90 -0.69
N PHE A 36 -5.74 5.58 -0.46
CA PHE A 36 -4.94 4.97 0.60
C PHE A 36 -3.53 4.63 0.13
N LEU A 37 -3.32 4.37 -1.16
CA LEU A 37 -2.01 4.00 -1.69
C LEU A 37 -1.02 5.15 -1.52
N ARG A 38 0.18 4.83 -1.02
CA ARG A 38 1.26 5.81 -0.85
C ARG A 38 2.47 5.45 -1.68
N GLU A 39 2.84 4.18 -1.70
CA GLU A 39 4.02 3.72 -2.41
C GLU A 39 3.91 2.24 -2.78
N VAL A 40 4.44 1.88 -3.93
CA VAL A 40 4.64 0.49 -4.35
C VAL A 40 6.14 0.24 -4.43
N THR A 41 6.64 -0.67 -3.61
CA THR A 41 8.04 -1.07 -3.57
C THR A 41 8.16 -2.57 -3.80
N ALA A 42 9.29 -2.99 -4.36
CA ALA A 42 9.62 -4.41 -4.46
C ALA A 42 9.89 -4.99 -3.07
N PHE A 43 9.58 -6.27 -2.89
CA PHE A 43 9.87 -6.97 -1.65
C PHE A 43 11.38 -6.95 -1.39
N GLY A 44 11.79 -6.53 -0.19
CA GLY A 44 13.20 -6.42 0.19
C GLY A 44 13.94 -5.18 -0.34
N ALA A 45 13.27 -4.28 -1.08
CA ALA A 45 13.90 -3.04 -1.55
C ALA A 45 14.14 -2.01 -0.43
N ILE A 46 13.58 -2.23 0.76
CA ILE A 46 13.78 -1.39 1.94
C ILE A 46 14.42 -2.25 3.02
N SER A 47 15.66 -1.90 3.36
CA SER A 47 16.39 -2.40 4.55
C SER A 47 16.00 -1.58 5.77
#